data_AF-A0A964EUZ0-F1
#
_entry.id   AF-A0A964EUZ0-F1
#
_cell.length_a   1.000
_cell.length_b   1.000
_cell.length_c   1.000
_cell.angle_alpha   90.00
_cell.angle_beta   90.00
_cell.angle_gamma   90.00
#
_symmetry.space_group_name_H-M   'P 1'
#
loop_
_entity.id
_entity.type
_entity.pdbx_description
1 polymer ?
#
loop_
_entity_poly.entity_id
_entity_poly.type
_entity_poly.pdbx_seq_one_letter_code
_entity_poly.pdbx_strand_id
1 'polypeptide(L)'
;MTLGSHRWSRGAVALTLIAACAGPGDAERYRRVVNMQPVDLEPALALCAGISDPGGAAECAMVAAVGAARDQGVDPETWCDRVPEGPWRNECRFQAAEVWRGRGDVKRATALCLQAGPFISDCAQHLWQDELRGLIFERGPAGFAEQLPRAEVLSLRWRALLGDQTDLGDRFWRRYYENGFEAERHLDLSACDAVEGQGRLVQDHVERCRHAGAHLLQRRIGRVADDPALREVLCAMPAADCASAAVIPQLSCAPDPLLEAVLAEQLDWRCIRGRDGPAPDQGTIRYLSGDGSPG
;
A
#
# COMPACT_ATOMS: atom_id res chain seq x y z
N MET A 1 69.23 -53.67 -24.92
CA MET A 1 67.85 -53.30 -24.55
C MET A 1 67.76 -53.40 -23.04
N THR A 2 67.74 -52.23 -22.40
CA THR A 2 68.05 -52.01 -20.98
C THR A 2 66.79 -52.04 -20.12
N LEU A 3 66.89 -52.79 -19.01
CA LEU A 3 66.04 -52.68 -17.82
C LEU A 3 66.25 -51.32 -17.14
N GLY A 4 65.18 -50.76 -16.55
CA GLY A 4 65.28 -49.49 -15.82
C GLY A 4 64.01 -49.12 -15.06
N SER A 5 63.88 -49.69 -13.87
CA SER A 5 62.89 -49.41 -12.83
C SER A 5 62.84 -47.95 -12.36
N HIS A 6 61.65 -47.38 -12.20
CA HIS A 6 61.39 -46.35 -11.19
C HIS A 6 59.97 -46.47 -10.60
N ARG A 7 59.90 -47.10 -9.43
CA ARG A 7 58.80 -46.94 -8.46
C ARG A 7 58.97 -45.58 -7.77
N TRP A 8 57.97 -44.72 -7.87
CA TRP A 8 57.75 -43.63 -6.93
C TRP A 8 56.40 -43.86 -6.25
N SER A 9 56.46 -44.46 -5.07
CA SER A 9 55.39 -44.35 -4.08
C SER A 9 55.67 -43.11 -3.25
N ARG A 10 54.70 -42.20 -3.11
CA ARG A 10 54.25 -41.60 -1.84
C ARG A 10 53.53 -40.27 -2.10
N GLY A 11 52.24 -40.30 -1.78
CA GLY A 11 51.64 -39.33 -0.89
C GLY A 11 51.40 -37.92 -1.44
N ALA A 12 50.15 -37.66 -1.83
CA ALA A 12 49.58 -36.34 -1.66
C ALA A 12 48.10 -36.48 -1.31
N VAL A 13 47.87 -36.50 0.00
CA VAL A 13 46.78 -35.87 0.75
C VAL A 13 45.36 -36.15 0.23
N ALA A 14 44.70 -37.10 0.89
CA ALA A 14 43.26 -37.15 1.04
C ALA A 14 42.78 -35.85 1.72
N LEU A 15 42.53 -34.82 0.92
CA LEU A 15 41.87 -33.57 1.30
C LEU A 15 40.44 -33.65 0.78
N THR A 16 39.70 -34.64 1.26
CA THR A 16 38.31 -34.85 0.88
C THR A 16 37.65 -35.52 2.09
N LEU A 17 36.53 -34.95 2.57
CA LEU A 17 35.66 -35.43 3.67
C LEU A 17 35.72 -34.68 5.02
N ILE A 18 35.91 -33.35 5.03
CA ILE A 18 35.45 -32.50 6.17
C ILE A 18 34.56 -31.35 5.69
N ALA A 19 33.77 -31.57 4.65
CA ALA A 19 32.77 -30.60 4.17
C ALA A 19 31.31 -31.11 4.27
N ALA A 20 31.08 -32.30 4.83
CA ALA A 20 29.78 -32.98 4.79
C ALA A 20 28.96 -32.89 6.09
N CYS A 21 29.41 -32.15 7.11
CA CYS A 21 28.67 -32.01 8.37
C CYS A 21 27.98 -30.65 8.55
N ALA A 22 28.25 -29.68 7.67
CA ALA A 22 27.45 -28.46 7.65
C ALA A 22 26.14 -28.78 6.94
N GLY A 23 25.04 -28.85 7.69
CA GLY A 23 23.71 -28.97 7.12
C GLY A 23 23.40 -27.83 6.13
N PRO A 24 22.25 -27.88 5.44
CA PRO A 24 21.86 -26.81 4.52
C PRO A 24 21.89 -25.46 5.27
N GLY A 25 22.46 -24.44 4.64
CA GLY A 25 22.41 -23.08 5.20
C GLY A 25 20.97 -22.53 5.20
N ASP A 26 20.75 -21.42 5.92
CA ASP A 26 19.43 -20.81 6.08
C ASP A 26 18.71 -20.52 4.75
N ALA A 27 19.43 -19.93 3.79
CA ALA A 27 18.91 -19.65 2.45
C ALA A 27 18.46 -20.94 1.71
N GLU A 28 19.17 -22.04 1.90
CA GLU A 28 18.81 -23.33 1.32
C GLU A 28 17.55 -23.92 1.96
N ARG A 29 17.42 -23.81 3.29
CA ARG A 29 16.21 -24.25 4.00
C ARG A 29 14.99 -23.46 3.56
N TYR A 30 15.10 -22.13 3.51
CA TYR A 30 14.03 -21.25 3.04
C TYR A 30 13.63 -21.59 1.59
N ARG A 31 14.62 -21.71 0.69
CA ARG A 31 14.39 -22.08 -0.72
C ARG A 31 13.70 -23.42 -0.88
N ARG A 32 13.99 -24.41 -0.02
CA ARG A 32 13.30 -25.71 -0.05
C ARG A 32 11.82 -25.57 0.31
N VAL A 33 11.48 -24.74 1.29
CA VAL A 33 10.09 -24.48 1.68
C VAL A 33 9.34 -23.77 0.55
N VAL A 34 9.90 -22.71 -0.03
CA VAL A 34 9.27 -21.98 -1.15
C VAL A 34 9.01 -22.86 -2.37
N ASN A 35 9.92 -23.80 -2.67
CA ASN A 35 9.79 -24.71 -3.81
C ASN A 35 9.05 -26.00 -3.47
N MET A 36 8.54 -26.17 -2.25
CA MET A 36 7.79 -27.35 -1.85
C MET A 36 6.40 -27.30 -2.49
N GLN A 37 6.06 -28.29 -3.30
CA GLN A 37 4.77 -28.37 -4.01
C GLN A 37 4.27 -29.82 -4.07
N PRO A 38 3.13 -30.17 -3.44
CA PRO A 38 2.35 -29.33 -2.52
C PRO A 38 3.14 -29.05 -1.23
N VAL A 39 2.80 -27.99 -0.52
CA VAL A 39 3.41 -27.71 0.79
C VAL A 39 2.90 -28.69 1.83
N ASP A 40 3.78 -29.54 2.35
CA ASP A 40 3.55 -30.31 3.57
C ASP A 40 3.99 -29.46 4.77
N LEU A 41 3.00 -29.03 5.58
CA LEU A 41 3.21 -28.02 6.60
C LEU A 41 4.21 -28.46 7.68
N GLU A 42 4.13 -29.71 8.16
CA GLU A 42 4.98 -30.14 9.28
C GLU A 42 6.47 -30.23 8.88
N PRO A 43 6.84 -30.88 7.76
CA PRO A 43 8.22 -30.84 7.26
C PRO A 43 8.69 -29.42 6.91
N ALA A 44 7.81 -28.58 6.37
CA ALA A 44 8.15 -27.20 6.05
C ALA A 44 8.47 -26.38 7.31
N LEU A 45 7.64 -26.47 8.35
CA LEU A 45 7.89 -25.82 9.64
C LEU A 45 9.17 -26.33 10.31
N ALA A 46 9.48 -27.63 10.19
CA ALA A 46 10.74 -28.18 10.68
C ALA A 46 11.97 -27.60 9.95
N LEU A 47 11.88 -27.37 8.64
CA LEU A 47 12.93 -26.67 7.88
C LEU A 47 13.07 -25.22 8.32
N CYS A 48 11.96 -24.51 8.53
CA CYS A 48 11.96 -23.11 8.98
C CYS A 48 12.54 -22.95 10.39
N ALA A 49 12.22 -23.87 11.31
CA ALA A 49 12.77 -23.87 12.67
C ALA A 49 14.30 -24.07 12.70
N GLY A 50 14.88 -24.61 11.62
CA GLY A 50 16.33 -24.74 11.48
C GLY A 50 17.03 -23.47 10.99
N ILE A 51 16.31 -22.41 10.62
CA ILE A 51 16.89 -21.11 10.22
C ILE A 51 17.41 -20.39 11.47
N SER A 52 18.63 -19.86 11.40
CA SER A 52 19.33 -19.28 12.55
C SER A 52 18.82 -17.88 12.90
N ASP A 53 18.45 -17.09 11.90
CA ASP A 53 17.81 -15.78 12.09
C ASP A 53 16.34 -15.94 12.52
N PRO A 54 15.93 -15.46 13.71
CA PRO A 54 14.54 -15.59 14.17
C PRO A 54 13.52 -14.91 13.23
N GLY A 55 13.89 -13.80 12.61
CA GLY A 55 13.05 -13.09 11.64
C GLY A 55 12.77 -13.95 10.41
N GLY A 56 13.82 -14.47 9.78
CA GLY A 56 13.75 -15.36 8.63
C GLY A 56 13.09 -16.71 8.92
N ALA A 57 13.26 -17.25 10.14
CA ALA A 57 12.55 -18.45 10.58
C ALA A 57 11.04 -18.23 10.64
N ALA A 58 10.60 -17.10 11.21
CA ALA A 58 9.19 -16.74 11.32
C ALA A 58 8.56 -16.38 9.95
N GLU A 59 9.29 -15.68 9.08
CA GLU A 59 8.88 -15.44 7.69
C GLU A 59 8.69 -16.76 6.93
N CYS A 60 9.68 -17.65 7.00
CA CYS A 60 9.61 -18.98 6.39
C CYS A 60 8.39 -19.75 6.87
N ALA A 61 8.13 -19.74 8.19
CA ALA A 61 7.00 -20.42 8.78
C ALA A 61 5.66 -19.85 8.27
N MET A 62 5.55 -18.53 8.11
CA MET A 62 4.38 -17.90 7.48
C MET A 62 4.21 -18.38 6.03
N VAL A 63 5.26 -18.34 5.20
CA VAL A 63 5.20 -18.79 3.79
C VAL A 63 4.75 -20.25 3.69
N ALA A 64 5.32 -21.14 4.51
CA ALA A 64 4.91 -22.55 4.58
C ALA A 64 3.41 -22.69 4.88
N ALA A 65 2.95 -21.92 5.84
CA ALA A 65 1.60 -22.01 6.35
C ALA A 65 0.56 -21.43 5.35
N VAL A 66 0.88 -20.32 4.67
CA VAL A 66 0.08 -19.77 3.56
C VAL A 66 0.01 -20.79 2.42
N GLY A 67 1.16 -21.35 2.01
CA GLY A 67 1.25 -22.31 0.91
C GLY A 67 0.44 -23.58 1.20
N ALA A 68 0.55 -24.13 2.41
CA ALA A 68 -0.22 -25.30 2.81
C ALA A 68 -1.73 -25.02 2.82
N ALA A 69 -2.16 -23.85 3.31
CA ALA A 69 -3.58 -23.47 3.30
C ALA A 69 -4.15 -23.38 1.88
N ARG A 70 -3.34 -22.87 0.92
CA ARG A 70 -3.69 -22.81 -0.49
C ARG A 70 -3.80 -24.19 -1.13
N ASP A 71 -2.81 -25.06 -0.89
CA ASP A 71 -2.72 -26.37 -1.56
C ASP A 71 -3.71 -27.39 -1.00
N GLN A 72 -3.98 -27.34 0.31
CA GLN A 72 -4.77 -28.34 1.03
C GLN A 72 -6.20 -27.86 1.35
N GLY A 73 -6.54 -26.61 1.04
CA GLY A 73 -7.85 -26.03 1.37
C GLY A 73 -8.13 -25.94 2.88
N VAL A 74 -7.08 -25.98 3.71
CA VAL A 74 -7.15 -25.89 5.16
C VAL A 74 -7.68 -24.50 5.57
N ASP A 75 -8.38 -24.44 6.71
CA ASP A 75 -8.94 -23.20 7.23
C ASP A 75 -7.84 -22.15 7.45
N PRO A 76 -7.94 -20.96 6.82
CA PRO A 76 -7.01 -19.87 6.99
C PRO A 76 -6.68 -19.50 8.46
N GLU A 77 -7.61 -19.75 9.39
CA GLU A 77 -7.46 -19.36 10.80
C GLU A 77 -6.51 -20.27 11.58
N THR A 78 -6.39 -21.56 11.22
CA THR A 78 -5.77 -22.57 12.10
C THR A 78 -4.26 -22.66 12.00
N TRP A 79 -3.63 -22.05 10.98
CA TRP A 79 -2.18 -22.15 10.74
C TRP A 79 -1.40 -20.92 11.17
N CYS A 80 -2.04 -19.75 11.34
CA CYS A 80 -1.33 -18.59 11.86
C CYS A 80 -0.83 -18.79 13.29
N ASP A 81 -1.50 -19.62 14.09
CA ASP A 81 -1.03 -19.99 15.43
C ASP A 81 0.24 -20.86 15.39
N ARG A 82 0.57 -21.45 14.23
CA ARG A 82 1.82 -22.21 14.01
C ARG A 82 3.01 -21.32 13.64
N VAL A 83 2.76 -20.07 13.24
CA VAL A 83 3.81 -19.07 12.99
C VAL A 83 4.25 -18.50 14.34
N PRO A 84 5.55 -18.34 14.64
CA PRO A 84 6.01 -17.71 15.89
C PRO A 84 5.37 -16.34 16.15
N GLU A 85 5.15 -15.98 17.42
CA GLU A 85 4.62 -14.66 17.78
C GLU A 85 5.51 -13.53 17.26
N GLY A 86 4.88 -12.47 16.75
CA GLY A 86 5.56 -11.30 16.21
C GLY A 86 4.93 -10.78 14.92
N PRO A 87 5.65 -9.90 14.19
CA PRO A 87 5.16 -9.27 12.97
C PRO A 87 4.67 -10.27 11.91
N TRP A 88 5.36 -11.41 11.75
CA TRP A 88 4.99 -12.42 10.74
C TRP A 88 3.71 -13.18 11.07
N ARG A 89 3.35 -13.38 12.35
CA ARG A 89 2.03 -13.92 12.72
C ARG A 89 0.92 -12.91 12.44
N ASN A 90 1.20 -11.62 12.62
CA ASN A 90 0.25 -10.55 12.29
C ASN A 90 0.01 -10.47 10.76
N GLU A 91 1.08 -10.53 9.98
CA GLU A 91 1.03 -10.60 8.51
C GLU A 91 0.30 -11.86 8.02
N CYS A 92 0.53 -13.01 8.67
CA CYS A 92 -0.23 -14.23 8.40
C CYS A 92 -1.75 -14.01 8.52
N ARG A 93 -2.19 -13.34 9.60
CA ARG A 93 -3.61 -13.05 9.84
C ARG A 93 -4.18 -12.08 8.82
N PHE A 94 -3.38 -11.12 8.37
CA PHE A 94 -3.74 -10.25 7.25
C PHE A 94 -3.99 -11.11 5.98
N GLN A 95 -3.03 -11.93 5.54
CA GLN A 95 -3.21 -12.76 4.35
C GLN A 95 -4.39 -13.73 4.48
N ALA A 96 -4.59 -14.32 5.66
CA ALA A 96 -5.74 -15.17 5.95
C ALA A 96 -7.07 -14.39 5.82
N ALA A 97 -7.12 -13.13 6.27
CA ALA A 97 -8.28 -12.27 6.10
C ALA A 97 -8.58 -11.99 4.61
N GLU A 98 -7.55 -11.75 3.79
CA GLU A 98 -7.71 -11.56 2.34
C GLU A 98 -8.25 -12.83 1.65
N VAL A 99 -7.79 -14.00 2.06
CA VAL A 99 -8.31 -15.29 1.55
C VAL A 99 -9.80 -15.44 1.86
N TRP A 100 -10.22 -15.18 3.11
CA TRP A 100 -11.63 -15.23 3.48
C TRP A 100 -12.47 -14.19 2.76
N ARG A 101 -11.91 -12.98 2.57
CA ARG A 101 -12.56 -11.92 1.80
C ARG A 101 -12.76 -12.33 0.34
N GLY A 102 -11.77 -12.97 -0.28
CA GLY A 102 -11.84 -13.50 -1.64
C GLY A 102 -12.88 -14.62 -1.78
N ARG A 103 -13.17 -15.35 -0.70
CA ARG A 103 -14.24 -16.36 -0.63
C ARG A 103 -15.62 -15.77 -0.32
N GLY A 104 -15.72 -14.47 -0.09
CA GLY A 104 -16.98 -13.78 0.26
C GLY A 104 -17.37 -13.85 1.74
N ASP A 105 -16.56 -14.45 2.61
CA ASP A 105 -16.83 -14.49 4.06
C ASP A 105 -16.25 -13.24 4.74
N VAL A 106 -17.02 -12.15 4.66
CA VAL A 106 -16.64 -10.85 5.24
C VAL A 106 -16.51 -10.93 6.76
N LYS A 107 -17.30 -11.77 7.43
CA LYS A 107 -17.29 -11.87 8.89
C LYS A 107 -15.99 -12.51 9.38
N ARG A 108 -15.58 -13.63 8.79
CA ARG A 108 -14.30 -14.28 9.11
C ARG A 108 -13.11 -13.40 8.72
N ALA A 109 -13.16 -12.77 7.55
CA ALA A 109 -12.12 -11.83 7.12
C ALA A 109 -11.92 -10.70 8.14
N THR A 110 -13.02 -10.07 8.58
CA THR A 110 -12.97 -9.00 9.60
C THR A 110 -12.39 -9.52 10.91
N ALA A 111 -12.84 -10.67 11.41
CA ALA A 111 -12.38 -11.23 12.68
C ALA A 111 -10.87 -11.50 12.70
N LEU A 112 -10.30 -11.98 11.59
CA LEU A 112 -8.85 -12.16 11.44
C LEU A 112 -8.10 -10.84 11.33
N CYS A 113 -8.66 -9.89 10.57
CA CYS A 113 -8.06 -8.59 10.36
C CYS A 113 -7.87 -7.81 11.66
N LEU A 114 -8.86 -7.86 12.56
CA LEU A 114 -8.78 -7.27 13.90
C LEU A 114 -7.68 -7.89 14.78
N GLN A 115 -7.16 -9.06 14.41
CA GLN A 115 -6.06 -9.74 15.11
C GLN A 115 -4.68 -9.50 14.45
N ALA A 116 -4.61 -8.69 13.39
CA ALA A 116 -3.37 -8.37 12.67
C ALA A 116 -2.47 -7.34 13.40
N GLY A 117 -2.74 -7.06 14.69
CA GLY A 117 -1.90 -6.21 15.52
C GLY A 117 -1.67 -4.82 14.90
N PRO A 118 -0.41 -4.37 14.74
CA PRO A 118 -0.10 -3.07 14.13
C PRO A 118 -0.60 -2.90 12.68
N PHE A 119 -0.88 -3.98 11.95
CA PHE A 119 -1.34 -3.93 10.55
C PHE A 119 -2.86 -3.80 10.40
N ILE A 120 -3.61 -3.66 11.50
CA ILE A 120 -5.08 -3.64 11.49
C ILE A 120 -5.67 -2.60 10.53
N SER A 121 -5.12 -1.38 10.45
CA SER A 121 -5.59 -0.32 9.56
C SER A 121 -5.36 -0.64 8.07
N ASP A 122 -4.19 -1.20 7.74
CA ASP A 122 -3.85 -1.53 6.35
C ASP A 122 -4.61 -2.78 5.88
N CYS A 123 -4.73 -3.78 6.76
CA CYS A 123 -5.58 -4.93 6.53
C CYS A 123 -7.05 -4.50 6.33
N ALA A 124 -7.58 -3.63 7.20
CA ALA A 124 -8.94 -3.12 7.08
C ALA A 124 -9.17 -2.44 5.73
N GLN A 125 -8.21 -1.62 5.30
CA GLN A 125 -8.24 -0.99 3.97
C GLN A 125 -8.38 -2.03 2.84
N HIS A 126 -7.60 -3.12 2.89
CA HIS A 126 -7.67 -4.17 1.87
C HIS A 126 -9.04 -4.87 1.80
N LEU A 127 -9.75 -5.01 2.92
CA LEU A 127 -11.05 -5.65 2.94
C LEU A 127 -12.13 -4.88 2.17
N TRP A 128 -12.11 -3.54 2.22
CA TRP A 128 -13.14 -2.68 1.64
C TRP A 128 -12.74 -1.97 0.35
N GLN A 129 -11.43 -1.79 0.06
CA GLN A 129 -10.97 -0.93 -1.04
C GLN A 129 -11.42 -1.40 -2.42
N ASP A 130 -11.54 -2.70 -2.65
CA ASP A 130 -11.91 -3.22 -3.97
C ASP A 130 -13.39 -2.98 -4.28
N GLU A 131 -14.28 -3.03 -3.27
CA GLU A 131 -15.68 -2.64 -3.45
C GLU A 131 -15.82 -1.14 -3.69
N LEU A 132 -15.02 -0.34 -2.97
CA LEU A 132 -14.98 1.10 -3.20
C LEU A 132 -14.49 1.41 -4.62
N ARG A 133 -13.43 0.74 -5.09
CA ARG A 133 -12.92 0.87 -6.46
C ARG A 133 -13.98 0.46 -7.47
N GLY A 134 -14.66 -0.68 -7.29
CA GLY A 134 -15.74 -1.13 -8.17
C GLY A 134 -16.82 -0.06 -8.33
N LEU A 135 -17.28 0.50 -7.21
CA LEU A 135 -18.24 1.60 -7.19
C LEU A 135 -17.74 2.84 -7.93
N ILE A 136 -16.45 3.17 -7.76
CA ILE A 136 -15.82 4.32 -8.43
C ILE A 136 -15.54 4.04 -9.90
N PHE A 137 -15.38 2.80 -10.36
CA PHE A 137 -15.16 2.49 -11.78
C PHE A 137 -16.47 2.32 -12.56
N GLU A 138 -17.58 2.00 -11.90
CA GLU A 138 -18.95 1.93 -12.47
C GLU A 138 -19.56 3.31 -12.83
N ARG A 139 -18.75 4.35 -13.08
CA ARG A 139 -19.23 5.75 -13.17
C ARG A 139 -20.28 5.96 -14.26
N GLY A 140 -21.29 6.75 -13.91
CA GLY A 140 -22.19 7.38 -14.86
C GLY A 140 -21.64 8.73 -15.36
N PRO A 141 -22.44 9.49 -16.14
CA PRO A 141 -21.99 10.71 -16.79
C PRO A 141 -21.59 11.85 -15.84
N ALA A 142 -22.08 11.91 -14.60
CA ALA A 142 -21.63 12.90 -13.61
C ALA A 142 -20.58 12.38 -12.61
N GLY A 143 -19.83 11.34 -13.00
CA GLY A 143 -18.57 10.96 -12.35
C GLY A 143 -18.74 10.29 -10.98
N PHE A 144 -17.77 10.47 -10.09
CA PHE A 144 -17.80 9.81 -8.78
C PHE A 144 -18.89 10.39 -7.84
N ALA A 145 -19.28 11.65 -8.01
CA ALA A 145 -20.27 12.32 -7.16
C ALA A 145 -21.66 11.64 -7.20
N GLU A 146 -22.05 11.07 -8.35
CA GLU A 146 -23.27 10.26 -8.47
C GLU A 146 -23.26 9.02 -7.57
N GLN A 147 -22.08 8.52 -7.22
CA GLN A 147 -21.92 7.29 -6.45
C GLN A 147 -21.88 7.55 -4.93
N LEU A 148 -21.97 8.81 -4.49
CA LEU A 148 -21.85 9.16 -3.07
C LEU A 148 -22.87 8.42 -2.18
N PRO A 149 -24.17 8.34 -2.52
CA PRO A 149 -25.13 7.61 -1.69
C PRO A 149 -24.78 6.12 -1.54
N ARG A 150 -24.27 5.48 -2.61
CA ARG A 150 -23.81 4.09 -2.55
C ARG A 150 -22.54 3.96 -1.71
N ALA A 151 -21.63 4.94 -1.77
CA ALA A 151 -20.41 4.99 -0.98
C ALA A 151 -20.71 5.17 0.52
N GLU A 152 -21.72 5.98 0.88
CA GLU A 152 -22.19 6.13 2.26
C GLU A 152 -22.72 4.80 2.83
N VAL A 153 -23.55 4.08 2.07
CA VAL A 153 -24.03 2.75 2.47
C VAL A 153 -22.87 1.79 2.67
N LEU A 154 -21.90 1.80 1.76
CA LEU A 154 -20.69 0.98 1.87
C LEU A 154 -19.86 1.35 3.12
N SER A 155 -19.67 2.64 3.37
CA SER A 155 -18.95 3.18 4.53
C SER A 155 -19.61 2.74 5.84
N LEU A 156 -20.93 2.89 5.96
CA LEU A 156 -21.69 2.49 7.13
C LEU A 156 -21.57 0.99 7.40
N ARG A 157 -21.66 0.16 6.35
CA ARG A 157 -21.53 -1.30 6.46
C ARG A 157 -20.16 -1.70 7.00
N TRP A 158 -19.08 -1.12 6.49
CA TRP A 158 -17.73 -1.43 6.96
C TRP A 158 -17.38 -0.80 8.30
N ARG A 159 -17.92 0.38 8.60
CA ARG A 159 -17.78 1.02 9.92
C ARG A 159 -18.39 0.16 11.02
N ALA A 160 -19.53 -0.49 10.77
CA ALA A 160 -20.13 -1.42 11.73
C ALA A 160 -19.24 -2.65 12.03
N LEU A 161 -18.29 -2.97 11.16
CA LEU A 161 -17.39 -4.12 11.29
C LEU A 161 -16.01 -3.74 11.86
N LEU A 162 -15.50 -2.57 11.50
CA LEU A 162 -14.09 -2.17 11.72
C LEU A 162 -13.94 -0.80 12.42
N GLY A 163 -15.01 0.00 12.51
CA GLY A 163 -14.95 1.43 12.79
C GLY A 163 -14.37 1.81 14.15
N ASP A 164 -14.64 1.02 15.19
CA ASP A 164 -14.18 1.35 16.55
C ASP A 164 -12.70 1.02 16.80
N GLN A 165 -12.06 0.29 15.88
CA GLN A 165 -10.70 -0.24 16.05
C GLN A 165 -9.72 0.26 14.98
N THR A 166 -10.18 1.09 14.05
CA THR A 166 -9.40 1.54 12.90
C THR A 166 -9.70 3.00 12.55
N ASP A 167 -8.85 3.62 11.73
CA ASP A 167 -9.06 4.94 11.13
C ASP A 167 -9.93 4.87 9.85
N LEU A 168 -10.88 3.92 9.80
CA LEU A 168 -11.67 3.63 8.60
C LEU A 168 -12.40 4.86 8.06
N GLY A 169 -13.01 5.68 8.91
CA GLY A 169 -13.76 6.85 8.46
C GLY A 169 -12.92 7.78 7.58
N ASP A 170 -11.75 8.16 8.08
CA ASP A 170 -10.86 9.08 7.37
C ASP A 170 -10.22 8.43 6.15
N ARG A 171 -9.75 7.17 6.27
CA ARG A 171 -9.15 6.46 5.14
C ARG A 171 -10.13 6.20 4.02
N PHE A 172 -11.34 5.77 4.35
CA PHE A 172 -12.39 5.46 3.38
C PHE A 172 -12.72 6.69 2.54
N TRP A 173 -13.03 7.81 3.19
CA TRP A 173 -13.42 9.03 2.48
C TRP A 173 -12.27 9.65 1.72
N ARG A 174 -11.04 9.64 2.27
CA ARG A 174 -9.85 10.04 1.52
C ARG A 174 -9.69 9.22 0.25
N ARG A 175 -9.79 7.88 0.33
CA ARG A 175 -9.67 7.01 -0.85
C ARG A 175 -10.81 7.17 -1.83
N TYR A 176 -12.04 7.41 -1.35
CA TYR A 176 -13.18 7.65 -2.21
C TYR A 176 -12.96 8.85 -3.12
N TYR A 177 -12.59 9.99 -2.55
CA TYR A 177 -12.35 11.21 -3.34
C TYR A 177 -11.05 11.13 -4.15
N GLU A 178 -9.95 10.59 -3.59
CA GLU A 178 -8.69 10.43 -4.34
C GLU A 178 -8.89 9.54 -5.59
N ASN A 179 -9.50 8.36 -5.44
CA ASN A 179 -9.77 7.48 -6.59
C ASN A 179 -10.77 8.14 -7.55
N GLY A 180 -11.73 8.90 -7.02
CA GLY A 180 -12.65 9.75 -7.77
C GLY A 180 -11.90 10.66 -8.74
N PHE A 181 -11.03 11.52 -8.23
CA PHE A 181 -10.25 12.43 -9.06
C PHE A 181 -9.14 11.75 -9.88
N GLU A 182 -8.57 10.63 -9.42
CA GLU A 182 -7.49 9.93 -10.14
C GLU A 182 -7.92 9.43 -11.52
N ALA A 183 -9.17 9.00 -11.67
CA ALA A 183 -9.66 8.60 -13.00
C ALA A 183 -9.99 9.79 -13.90
N GLU A 184 -10.01 11.02 -13.37
CA GLU A 184 -10.18 12.24 -14.16
C GLU A 184 -8.82 12.73 -14.69
N ARG A 185 -8.72 12.88 -16.01
CA ARG A 185 -7.51 13.48 -16.63
C ARG A 185 -7.37 14.94 -16.25
N HIS A 186 -8.50 15.65 -16.24
CA HIS A 186 -8.63 17.05 -15.87
C HIS A 186 -9.21 17.15 -14.46
N LEU A 187 -8.46 17.76 -13.53
CA LEU A 187 -8.92 17.90 -12.15
C LEU A 187 -9.89 19.09 -12.03
N ASP A 188 -11.14 18.82 -11.70
CA ASP A 188 -12.19 19.83 -11.54
C ASP A 188 -12.91 19.66 -10.20
N LEU A 189 -12.82 20.67 -9.32
CA LEU A 189 -13.46 20.64 -8.00
C LEU A 189 -14.95 20.98 -8.03
N SER A 190 -15.53 21.35 -9.18
CA SER A 190 -16.98 21.55 -9.32
C SER A 190 -17.78 20.27 -9.01
N ALA A 191 -17.14 19.10 -9.15
CA ALA A 191 -17.68 17.82 -8.71
C ALA A 191 -17.94 17.77 -7.18
N CYS A 192 -17.23 18.57 -6.38
CA CYS A 192 -17.48 18.70 -4.94
C CYS A 192 -18.72 19.55 -4.65
N ASP A 193 -19.12 20.47 -5.53
CA ASP A 193 -20.33 21.27 -5.33
C ASP A 193 -21.60 20.40 -5.56
N ALA A 194 -21.50 19.40 -6.43
CA ALA A 194 -22.57 18.39 -6.60
C ALA A 194 -22.83 17.56 -5.32
N VAL A 195 -21.81 17.42 -4.46
CA VAL A 195 -21.94 16.80 -3.13
C VAL A 195 -22.71 17.69 -2.17
N GLU A 196 -22.67 19.01 -2.36
CA GLU A 196 -23.37 19.98 -1.51
C GLU A 196 -24.90 19.82 -1.56
N GLY A 197 -25.43 19.42 -2.72
CA GLY A 197 -26.87 19.29 -2.94
C GLY A 197 -27.55 18.10 -2.26
N GLN A 198 -26.83 17.19 -1.57
CA GLN A 198 -27.38 15.89 -1.16
C GLN A 198 -27.84 15.77 0.32
N GLY A 199 -27.57 16.75 1.18
CA GLY A 199 -28.21 16.90 2.51
C GLY A 199 -27.61 16.09 3.70
N ARG A 200 -27.56 16.76 4.86
CA ARG A 200 -27.21 16.35 6.26
C ARG A 200 -25.78 15.95 6.64
N LEU A 201 -24.91 15.52 5.73
CA LEU A 201 -23.46 15.31 6.02
C LEU A 201 -22.54 16.17 5.12
N VAL A 202 -23.15 17.13 4.43
CA VAL A 202 -22.60 17.86 3.30
C VAL A 202 -21.29 18.60 3.58
N GLN A 203 -21.19 19.36 4.66
CA GLN A 203 -20.03 20.25 4.85
C GLN A 203 -18.72 19.46 5.02
N ASP A 204 -18.72 18.40 5.83
CA ASP A 204 -17.55 17.52 6.02
C ASP A 204 -17.17 16.82 4.69
N HIS A 205 -18.15 16.42 3.89
CA HIS A 205 -17.90 15.79 2.59
C HIS A 205 -17.33 16.75 1.54
N VAL A 206 -17.84 17.99 1.46
CA VAL A 206 -17.32 19.02 0.55
C VAL A 206 -15.87 19.35 0.89
N GLU A 207 -15.56 19.56 2.18
CA GLU A 207 -14.19 19.83 2.64
C GLU A 207 -13.25 18.66 2.34
N ARG A 208 -13.66 17.42 2.67
CA ARG A 208 -12.88 16.21 2.35
C ARG A 208 -12.66 16.05 0.84
N CYS A 209 -13.67 16.34 0.03
CA CYS A 209 -13.59 16.31 -1.43
C CYS A 209 -12.54 17.30 -1.94
N ARG A 210 -12.67 18.58 -1.56
CA ARG A 210 -11.73 19.63 -1.99
C ARG A 210 -10.31 19.34 -1.52
N HIS A 211 -10.14 18.88 -0.28
CA HIS A 211 -8.83 18.49 0.24
C HIS A 211 -8.21 17.32 -0.53
N ALA A 212 -8.99 16.31 -0.89
CA ALA A 212 -8.48 15.19 -1.70
C ALA A 212 -8.05 15.64 -3.12
N GLY A 213 -8.79 16.55 -3.75
CA GLY A 213 -8.41 17.14 -5.03
C GLY A 213 -7.11 17.95 -4.94
N ALA A 214 -6.99 18.82 -3.94
CA ALA A 214 -5.77 19.57 -3.64
C ALA A 214 -4.56 18.65 -3.41
N HIS A 215 -4.72 17.60 -2.58
CA HIS A 215 -3.69 16.61 -2.31
C HIS A 215 -3.28 15.84 -3.59
N LEU A 216 -4.24 15.47 -4.43
CA LEU A 216 -3.94 14.83 -5.71
C LEU A 216 -3.11 15.74 -6.63
N LEU A 217 -3.46 17.02 -6.73
CA LEU A 217 -2.68 18.00 -7.51
C LEU A 217 -1.25 18.11 -6.96
N GLN A 218 -1.09 18.25 -5.66
CA GLN A 218 0.22 18.31 -5.01
C GLN A 218 1.09 17.08 -5.35
N ARG A 219 0.52 15.87 -5.28
CA ARG A 219 1.25 14.63 -5.66
C ARG A 219 1.58 14.58 -7.15
N ARG A 220 0.67 15.05 -8.03
CA ARG A 220 0.93 15.15 -9.48
C ARG A 220 2.10 16.10 -9.76
N ILE A 221 2.14 17.26 -9.10
CA ILE A 221 3.27 18.20 -9.18
C ILE A 221 4.56 17.57 -8.68
N GLY A 222 4.51 16.85 -7.54
CA GLY A 222 5.66 16.12 -7.01
C GLY A 222 6.28 15.18 -8.04
N ARG A 223 5.46 14.31 -8.66
CA ARG A 223 5.92 13.38 -9.71
C ARG A 223 6.47 14.07 -10.95
N VAL A 224 5.85 15.18 -11.37
CA VAL A 224 6.33 16.00 -12.49
C VAL A 224 7.69 16.61 -12.17
N ALA A 225 7.90 17.05 -10.93
CA ALA A 225 9.15 17.65 -10.49
C ALA A 225 10.30 16.63 -10.32
N ASP A 226 9.99 15.34 -10.18
CA ASP A 226 10.98 14.25 -10.13
C ASP A 226 11.57 13.96 -11.52
N ASP A 227 10.92 14.40 -12.60
CA ASP A 227 11.44 14.36 -13.97
C ASP A 227 12.19 15.67 -14.29
N PRO A 228 13.51 15.64 -14.57
CA PRO A 228 14.29 16.85 -14.83
C PRO A 228 13.77 17.69 -16.02
N ALA A 229 13.30 17.05 -17.08
CA ALA A 229 12.84 17.76 -18.28
C ALA A 229 11.49 18.45 -18.01
N LEU A 230 10.58 17.77 -17.33
CA LEU A 230 9.29 18.37 -16.96
C LEU A 230 9.42 19.40 -15.84
N ARG A 231 10.40 19.24 -14.94
CA ARG A 231 10.70 20.23 -13.89
C ARG A 231 11.12 21.57 -14.48
N GLU A 232 11.93 21.57 -15.54
CA GLU A 232 12.32 22.81 -16.23
C GLU A 232 11.10 23.53 -16.81
N VAL A 233 10.20 22.79 -17.48
CA VAL A 233 8.93 23.32 -18.00
C VAL A 233 8.07 23.88 -16.86
N LEU A 234 7.91 23.12 -15.78
CA LEU A 234 7.15 23.50 -14.59
C LEU A 234 7.68 24.82 -13.99
N CYS A 235 9.00 24.96 -13.85
CA CYS A 235 9.62 26.15 -13.27
C CYS A 235 9.71 27.35 -14.22
N ALA A 236 9.51 27.15 -15.53
CA ALA A 236 9.44 28.20 -16.53
C ALA A 236 8.00 28.73 -16.75
N MET A 237 7.00 28.18 -16.05
CA MET A 237 5.62 28.59 -16.21
C MET A 237 5.42 30.07 -15.83
N PRO A 238 4.72 30.87 -16.67
CA PRO A 238 4.59 32.31 -16.48
C PRO A 238 3.62 32.69 -15.35
N ALA A 239 2.70 31.79 -15.00
CA ALA A 239 1.74 31.96 -13.92
C ALA A 239 1.46 30.62 -13.23
N ALA A 240 1.21 30.69 -11.92
CA ALA A 240 0.80 29.56 -11.10
C ALA A 240 -0.72 29.34 -11.18
N ASP A 241 -1.25 29.23 -12.39
CA ASP A 241 -2.68 28.98 -12.63
C ASP A 241 -2.92 27.67 -13.37
N CYS A 242 -4.15 27.16 -13.25
CA CYS A 242 -4.56 25.89 -13.82
C CYS A 242 -4.54 25.88 -15.36
N ALA A 243 -4.80 27.02 -16.00
CA ALA A 243 -4.77 27.14 -17.46
C ALA A 243 -3.34 27.00 -18.01
N SER A 244 -2.37 27.61 -17.34
CA SER A 244 -0.95 27.53 -17.66
C SER A 244 -0.39 26.14 -17.36
N ALA A 245 -0.85 25.50 -16.28
CA ALA A 245 -0.45 24.14 -15.91
C ALA A 245 -0.87 23.08 -16.94
N ALA A 246 -1.92 23.34 -17.72
CA ALA A 246 -2.42 22.41 -18.74
C ALA A 246 -1.41 22.10 -19.86
N VAL A 247 -0.33 22.90 -20.00
CA VAL A 247 0.82 22.58 -20.87
C VAL A 247 1.47 21.25 -20.46
N ILE A 248 1.41 20.91 -19.17
CA ILE A 248 1.80 19.60 -18.64
C ILE A 248 0.49 18.81 -18.43
N PRO A 249 0.17 17.83 -19.29
CA PRO A 249 -1.13 17.15 -19.25
C PRO A 249 -1.48 16.54 -17.88
N GLN A 250 -0.46 16.12 -17.12
CA GLN A 250 -0.63 15.57 -15.77
C GLN A 250 -1.14 16.60 -14.75
N LEU A 251 -0.95 17.89 -15.00
CA LEU A 251 -1.33 19.01 -14.11
C LEU A 251 -2.57 19.76 -14.60
N SER A 252 -3.25 19.26 -15.63
CA SER A 252 -4.48 19.88 -16.14
C SER A 252 -5.54 19.96 -15.04
N CYS A 253 -6.00 21.17 -14.73
CA CYS A 253 -7.08 21.43 -13.77
C CYS A 253 -8.01 22.56 -14.24
N ALA A 254 -9.23 22.60 -13.70
CA ALA A 254 -10.16 23.71 -13.89
C ALA A 254 -9.72 24.90 -13.03
N PRO A 255 -9.98 26.16 -13.44
CA PRO A 255 -9.70 27.33 -12.60
C PRO A 255 -10.45 27.24 -11.27
N ASP A 256 -9.69 27.15 -10.18
CA ASP A 256 -10.21 27.03 -8.82
C ASP A 256 -9.20 27.64 -7.84
N PRO A 257 -9.62 28.57 -6.95
CA PRO A 257 -8.70 29.26 -6.04
C PRO A 257 -7.87 28.35 -5.14
N LEU A 258 -8.43 27.20 -4.71
CA LEU A 258 -7.70 26.24 -3.88
C LEU A 258 -6.63 25.52 -4.69
N LEU A 259 -6.96 25.07 -5.91
CA LEU A 259 -5.99 24.41 -6.79
C LEU A 259 -4.86 25.36 -7.21
N GLU A 260 -5.18 26.61 -7.53
CA GLU A 260 -4.21 27.64 -7.87
C GLU A 260 -3.29 27.97 -6.69
N ALA A 261 -3.83 28.04 -5.46
CA ALA A 261 -3.01 28.23 -4.26
C ALA A 261 -2.02 27.07 -4.05
N VAL A 262 -2.45 25.82 -4.24
CA VAL A 262 -1.57 24.64 -4.17
C VAL A 262 -0.48 24.71 -5.23
N LEU A 263 -0.82 25.07 -6.46
CA LEU A 263 0.14 25.21 -7.55
C LEU A 263 1.18 26.30 -7.25
N ALA A 264 0.73 27.47 -6.78
CA ALA A 264 1.59 28.58 -6.41
C ALA A 264 2.56 28.22 -5.27
N GLU A 265 2.06 27.58 -4.22
CA GLU A 265 2.88 27.12 -3.09
C GLU A 265 3.94 26.11 -3.56
N GLN A 266 3.55 25.12 -4.36
CA GLN A 266 4.49 24.10 -4.84
C GLN A 266 5.53 24.67 -5.81
N LEU A 267 5.16 25.62 -6.68
CA LEU A 267 6.10 26.29 -7.57
C LEU A 267 7.10 27.15 -6.80
N ASP A 268 6.64 27.97 -5.86
CA ASP A 268 7.54 28.75 -4.99
C ASP A 268 8.50 27.83 -4.23
N TRP A 269 7.97 26.74 -3.65
CA TRP A 269 8.81 25.81 -2.91
C TRP A 269 9.82 25.08 -3.80
N ARG A 270 9.44 24.57 -4.99
CA ARG A 270 10.30 23.69 -5.81
C ARG A 270 11.23 24.43 -6.77
N CYS A 271 10.81 25.62 -7.22
CA CYS A 271 11.50 26.36 -8.28
C CYS A 271 12.24 27.59 -7.76
N ILE A 272 11.75 28.21 -6.67
CA ILE A 272 12.35 29.43 -6.10
C ILE A 272 13.17 29.08 -4.85
N ARG A 273 12.56 28.45 -3.84
CA ARG A 273 13.20 28.19 -2.52
C ARG A 273 14.01 26.88 -2.49
N GLY A 274 13.56 25.87 -3.21
CA GLY A 274 14.08 24.50 -3.17
C GLY A 274 15.34 24.24 -4.00
N ARG A 275 16.02 25.27 -4.50
CA ARG A 275 17.38 25.10 -5.04
C ARG A 275 18.40 24.77 -3.96
N ASP A 276 18.19 25.24 -2.72
CA ASP A 276 19.15 25.09 -1.60
C ASP A 276 18.53 24.65 -0.25
N GLY A 277 17.22 24.38 -0.17
CA GLY A 277 16.50 24.07 1.08
C GLY A 277 15.95 22.63 1.17
N PRO A 278 15.72 22.09 2.40
CA PRO A 278 15.10 20.78 2.57
C PRO A 278 13.65 20.75 2.07
N ALA A 279 13.20 19.56 1.64
CA ALA A 279 11.80 19.28 1.31
C ALA A 279 10.85 19.77 2.42
N PRO A 280 9.67 20.36 2.11
CA PRO A 280 8.70 20.62 3.15
C PRO A 280 8.22 19.25 3.64
N ASP A 281 7.93 19.17 4.92
CA ASP A 281 7.32 17.98 5.47
C ASP A 281 6.00 17.70 4.73
N GLN A 282 5.91 16.57 4.03
CA GLN A 282 4.73 16.16 3.26
C GLN A 282 3.49 16.00 4.16
N GLY A 283 3.65 16.02 5.49
CA GLY A 283 2.57 15.90 6.47
C GLY A 283 1.96 17.21 6.99
N THR A 284 2.51 18.40 6.68
CA THR A 284 2.03 19.65 7.31
C THR A 284 1.55 20.66 6.27
N ILE A 285 0.32 20.49 5.78
CA ILE A 285 -0.44 21.64 5.28
C ILE A 285 -0.70 22.52 6.52
N ARG A 286 0.03 23.64 6.64
CA ARG A 286 -0.35 24.69 7.60
C ARG A 286 -1.62 25.33 7.08
N TYR A 287 -2.75 24.82 7.52
CA TYR A 287 -4.04 25.41 7.20
C TYR A 287 -4.04 26.86 7.67
N LEU A 288 -4.42 27.75 6.75
CA LEU A 288 -5.04 29.02 7.08
C LEU A 288 -6.40 28.69 7.73
N SER A 289 -6.36 28.24 8.98
CA SER A 289 -7.53 28.31 9.85
C SER A 289 -7.90 29.79 9.86
N GLY A 290 -9.03 30.14 9.26
CA GLY A 290 -9.60 31.46 9.44
C GLY A 290 -9.85 31.67 10.92
N ASP A 291 -8.93 32.37 11.59
CA ASP A 291 -9.20 33.01 12.87
C ASP A 291 -10.40 33.93 12.65
N GLY A 292 -11.54 33.49 13.19
CA GLY A 292 -12.82 34.06 12.79
C GLY A 292 -13.99 33.69 13.68
N SER A 293 -13.79 33.57 15.00
CA SER A 293 -14.81 34.01 15.98
C SER A 293 -14.17 34.27 17.35
N PRO A 294 -14.35 35.48 17.92
CA PRO A 294 -13.96 35.81 19.30
C PRO A 294 -15.11 35.52 20.27
N GLY A 295 -14.78 35.08 21.49
CA GLY A 295 -15.67 35.11 22.65
C GLY A 295 -16.49 33.85 22.88
#